data_AF-A0A7C3ADQ7-F1
#
_entry.id   AF-A0A7C3ADQ7-F1
#
_cell.length_a   1.000
_cell.length_b   1.000
_cell.length_c   1.000
_cell.angle_alpha   90.00
_cell.angle_beta   90.00
_cell.angle_gamma   90.00
#
_symmetry.space_group_name_H-M   'P 1'
#
loop_
_entity.id
_entity.type
_entity.pdbx_description
1 polymer ?
#
loop_
_entity_poly.entity_id
_entity_poly.type
_entity_poly.pdbx_seq_one_letter_code
_entity_poly.pdbx_strand_id
1 'polypeptide(L)' 'MLNYWIEHNKEHSQEFREWAGKAKVFVEVEAYQEMLQAAQEMDQASESLSRALRRLEEKE' A
#
# COMPACT_ATOMS: atom_id res chain seq x y z
N MET A 1 -9.82 -9.02 11.87
CA MET A 1 -9.75 -8.92 10.39
C MET A 1 -9.13 -7.61 9.92
N LEU A 2 -9.58 -6.43 10.37
CA LEU A 2 -9.00 -5.14 9.94
C LEU A 2 -7.49 -5.02 10.18
N ASN A 3 -7.00 -5.42 11.36
CA ASN A 3 -5.55 -5.44 11.64
C ASN A 3 -4.75 -6.27 10.63
N TYR A 4 -5.25 -7.46 10.28
CA TYR A 4 -4.62 -8.32 9.28
C TYR A 4 -4.57 -7.66 7.89
N TRP A 5 -5.64 -7.01 7.44
CA TRP A 5 -5.63 -6.28 6.17
C TRP A 5 -4.68 -5.07 6.18
N ILE A 6 -4.60 -4.35 7.30
CA ILE A 6 -3.64 -3.23 7.44
C ILE A 6 -2.20 -3.72 7.32
N GLU A 7 -1.88 -4.86 7.92
CA GLU A 7 -0.55 -5.47 7.83
C GLU A 7 -0.25 -5.94 6.41
N HIS A 8 -1.15 -6.70 5.80
CA HIS A 8 -0.96 -7.24 4.45
C HIS A 8 -0.87 -6.16 3.37
N ASN A 9 -1.63 -5.07 3.51
CA ASN A 9 -1.53 -3.94 2.61
C ASN A 9 -0.12 -3.29 2.66
N LYS A 10 0.53 -3.24 3.82
CA LYS A 10 1.91 -2.74 3.93
C LYS A 10 2.90 -3.65 3.21
N GLU A 11 2.72 -4.97 3.28
CA GLU A 11 3.53 -5.95 2.54
C GLU A 11 3.39 -5.72 1.03
N HIS A 12 2.16 -5.63 0.52
CA HIS A 12 1.92 -5.34 -0.91
C HIS A 12 2.48 -4.00 -1.35
N SER A 13 2.28 -2.95 -0.55
CA SER A 13 2.83 -1.61 -0.82
C SER A 13 4.36 -1.65 -0.95
N GLN A 14 5.03 -2.44 -0.11
CA GLN A 14 6.48 -2.66 -0.19
C GLN A 14 6.87 -3.45 -1.45
N GLU A 15 6.20 -4.55 -1.75
CA GLU A 15 6.44 -5.37 -2.95
C GLU A 15 6.28 -4.55 -4.24
N PHE A 16 5.28 -3.66 -4.31
CA PHE A 16 5.05 -2.79 -5.46
C PHE A 16 6.22 -1.82 -5.68
N ARG A 17 6.80 -1.28 -4.61
CA ARG A 17 8.00 -0.42 -4.70
C ARG A 17 9.23 -1.18 -5.17
N GLU A 18 9.39 -2.43 -4.74
CA GLU A 18 10.48 -3.29 -5.18
C GLU A 18 10.37 -3.61 -6.68
N TRP A 19 9.15 -3.89 -7.16
CA TRP A 19 8.87 -4.05 -8.58
C TRP A 19 9.08 -2.78 -9.38
N ALA A 20 8.66 -1.62 -8.87
CA ALA A 20 8.97 -0.33 -9.48
C ALA A 20 10.49 -0.14 -9.63
N GLY A 21 11.26 -0.43 -8.57
CA GLY A 21 12.72 -0.40 -8.61
C GLY A 21 13.33 -1.24 -9.73
N LYS A 22 12.74 -2.42 -10.02
CA LYS A 22 13.14 -3.27 -11.15
C LYS A 22 12.74 -2.65 -12.49
N ALA A 23 11.54 -2.10 -12.64
CA ALA A 23 11.07 -1.45 -13.87
C ALA A 23 11.99 -0.29 -14.31
N LYS A 24 12.54 0.46 -13.34
CA LYS A 24 13.52 1.54 -13.60
C LYS A 24 14.79 1.02 -14.31
N VAL A 25 15.21 -0.22 -14.04
CA VAL A 25 16.37 -0.85 -14.69
C VAL A 25 16.09 -1.14 -16.17
N PHE A 26 14.83 -1.39 -16.53
CA PHE A 26 14.40 -1.69 -17.90
C PHE A 26 14.07 -0.44 -18.73
N VAL A 27 14.28 0.78 -18.19
CA VAL A 27 13.95 2.07 -18.83
C VAL A 27 12.44 2.26 -19.09
N GLU A 28 11.60 1.45 -18.46
CA GLU A 28 10.14 1.54 -18.54
C GLU A 28 9.61 2.53 -17.48
N VAL A 29 9.70 3.83 -17.80
CA VAL A 29 9.34 4.93 -16.88
C VAL A 29 7.85 4.88 -16.52
N GLU A 30 6.99 4.52 -17.46
CA GLU A 30 5.53 4.45 -17.26
C GLU A 30 5.18 3.35 -16.26
N ALA A 31 5.70 2.13 -16.46
CA ALA A 31 5.50 1.02 -15.53
C ALA A 31 6.05 1.33 -14.12
N TYR A 32 7.21 2.01 -14.02
CA TYR A 32 7.74 2.49 -12.75
C TYR A 32 6.77 3.44 -12.03
N GLN A 33 6.21 4.41 -12.76
CA GLN A 33 5.27 5.38 -12.19
C GLN A 33 3.96 4.72 -11.76
N GLU A 34 3.41 3.82 -12.57
CA GLU A 34 2.18 3.07 -12.26
C GLU A 34 2.35 2.21 -11.00
N MET A 35 3.48 1.52 -10.86
CA MET A 35 3.75 0.70 -9.67
C MET A 35 3.94 1.55 -8.40
N LEU A 36 4.58 2.71 -8.51
CA LEU A 36 4.67 3.64 -7.37
C LEU A 36 3.31 4.21 -6.98
N GLN A 37 2.47 4.54 -7.96
CA GLN A 37 1.10 4.99 -7.72
C GLN A 37 0.28 3.91 -7.01
N ALA A 38 0.38 2.66 -7.46
CA ALA A 38 -0.28 1.52 -6.79
C ALA A 38 0.19 1.34 -5.34
N ALA A 39 1.50 1.51 -5.06
CA ALA A 39 2.02 1.47 -3.69
C ALA A 39 1.41 2.59 -2.82
N GLN A 40 1.29 3.80 -3.36
CA GLN A 40 0.71 4.93 -2.65
C GLN A 40 -0.78 4.74 -2.35
N GLU A 41 -1.54 4.19 -3.29
CA GLU A 41 -2.96 3.86 -3.08
C GLU A 41 -3.14 2.80 -2.01
N MET A 42 -2.25 1.81 -1.95
CA MET A 42 -2.27 0.77 -0.92
C MET A 42 -1.98 1.34 0.49
N ASP A 43 -1.07 2.30 0.60
CA ASP A 43 -0.83 3.02 1.86
C ASP A 43 -2.06 3.81 2.29
N GLN A 44 -2.71 4.53 1.37
CA GLN A 44 -3.93 5.29 1.66
C GLN A 44 -5.08 4.38 2.10
N ALA A 45 -5.20 3.19 1.51
CA ALA A 45 -6.14 2.16 1.97
C ALA A 45 -5.82 1.75 3.41
N SER A 46 -4.56 1.47 3.73
CA SER A 46 -4.10 1.11 5.08
C SER A 46 -4.41 2.18 6.12
N GLU A 47 -4.20 3.46 5.78
CA GLU A 47 -4.54 4.58 6.66
C GLU A 47 -6.06 4.69 6.90
N SER A 48 -6.86 4.48 5.85
CA SER A 48 -8.32 4.51 5.93
C SER A 48 -8.84 3.40 6.84
N LEU A 49 -8.32 2.19 6.70
CA LEU A 49 -8.62 1.06 7.58
C LEU A 49 -8.17 1.33 9.02
N SER A 50 -6.99 1.92 9.21
CA SER A 50 -6.48 2.28 10.54
C SER A 50 -7.37 3.31 11.24
N ARG A 51 -7.89 4.31 10.51
CA ARG A 51 -8.88 5.27 11.05
C ARG A 51 -10.19 4.59 11.40
N ALA A 52 -10.65 3.65 10.56
CA ALA A 52 -11.88 2.90 10.82
C ALA A 52 -11.74 2.03 12.08
N LEU A 53 -10.62 1.33 12.24
CA LEU A 53 -10.33 0.49 13.40
C LEU A 53 -10.37 1.30 14.70
N ARG A 54 -9.66 2.44 14.78
CA ARG A 54 -9.67 3.30 15.98
C ARG A 54 -11.08 3.75 16.39
N ARG A 55 -11.92 4.11 15.41
CA ARG A 55 -13.32 4.52 15.68
C ARG A 55 -14.21 3.37 16.14
N LEU A 56 -13.85 2.12 15.82
CA LEU A 56 -14.57 0.95 16.31
C LEU A 56 -14.13 0.63 17.73
N GLU A 57 -12.83 0.70 18.02
CA GLU A 57 -12.26 0.48 19.36
C GLU A 57 -12.70 1.58 20.36
N GLU A 58 -12.89 2.82 19.94
CA GLU A 58 -13.43 3.92 20.78
C GLU A 58 -14.93 3.76 21.14
N LYS A 59 -15.65 2.84 20.48
CA LYS A 59 -17.09 2.61 20.68
C LYS A 59 -17.41 1.33 21.47
N GLU A 60 -16.40 0.55 21.82
CA GLU A 60 -16.49 -0.63 22.71
C GLU A 60 -16.22 -0.23 24.16
#